data_AF-A0A918IVU6-F1
#
_entry.id   AF-A0A918IVU6-F1
#
_cell.length_a   1.000
_cell.length_b   1.000
_cell.length_c   1.000
_cell.angle_alpha   90.00
_cell.angle_beta   90.00
_cell.angle_gamma   90.00
#
_symmetry.space_group_name_H-M   'P 1'
#
loop_
_entity.id
_entity.type
_entity.pdbx_description
1 polymer ?
#
loop_
_entity_poly.entity_id
_entity_poly.type
_entity_poly.pdbx_seq_one_letter_code
_entity_poly.pdbx_strand_id
1 'polypeptide(L)' 'MSHLDDAAALFARMSLQEQREALGALGLPERLPKESQEPSKATPFSALVSTPSRRKRQPLTVRAVRSPEAS' A
#
# COMPACT_ATOMS: atom_id res chain seq x y z
N MET A 1 13.65 36.14 -3.75
CA MET A 1 13.33 35.14 -4.78
C MET A 1 14.45 34.11 -4.74
N SER A 2 14.10 32.87 -4.47
CA SER A 2 15.07 31.77 -4.43
C SER A 2 15.32 31.28 -5.86
N HIS A 3 16.50 30.71 -6.13
CA HIS A 3 16.83 30.16 -7.44
C HIS A 3 15.83 29.09 -7.93
N LEU A 4 15.09 28.47 -7.00
CA LEU A 4 14.03 27.51 -7.32
C LEU A 4 12.77 28.21 -7.86
N ASP A 5 12.46 29.41 -7.38
CA ASP A 5 11.33 30.20 -7.86
C ASP A 5 11.55 30.64 -9.31
N ASP A 6 12.77 31.05 -9.64
CA ASP A 6 13.16 31.46 -11.00
C ASP A 6 13.12 30.27 -11.97
N ALA A 7 13.59 29.09 -11.54
CA ALA A 7 13.52 27.87 -12.33
C ALA A 7 12.07 27.42 -12.60
N ALA A 8 11.19 27.54 -11.59
CA ALA A 8 9.77 27.24 -11.73
C ALA A 8 9.08 28.22 -12.70
N ALA A 9 9.43 29.50 -12.65
CA ALA A 9 8.90 30.51 -13.56
C ALA A 9 9.32 30.26 -15.02
N LEU A 10 10.56 29.83 -15.25
CA LEU A 10 11.03 29.44 -16.59
C LEU A 10 10.32 28.18 -17.10
N PHE A 11 10.14 27.17 -16.25
CA PHE A 11 9.43 25.95 -16.61
C PHE A 11 7.96 26.23 -16.96
N ALA A 12 7.29 27.10 -16.21
CA ALA A 12 5.89 27.47 -16.47
C ALA A 12 5.67 28.22 -17.80
N ARG A 13 6.72 28.82 -18.36
CA ARG A 13 6.69 29.54 -19.65
C ARG A 13 6.96 28.64 -20.86
N MET A 14 7.48 27.44 -20.64
CA MET A 14 7.73 26.46 -21.70
C MET A 14 6.43 25.90 -22.27
N SER A 15 6.48 25.44 -23.52
CA SER A 15 5.40 24.67 -24.13
C SER A 15 5.23 23.31 -23.42
N LEU A 16 4.05 22.71 -23.55
CA LEU A 16 3.77 21.40 -22.97
C LEU A 16 4.74 20.31 -23.45
N GLN A 17 5.24 20.42 -24.68
CA GLN A 17 6.21 19.47 -25.22
C GLN A 17 7.58 19.64 -24.57
N GLU A 18 8.08 20.88 -24.48
CA GLU A 18 9.35 21.19 -23.84
C GLU A 18 9.35 20.83 -22.35
N GLN A 19 8.22 21.02 -21.65
CA GLN A 19 8.07 20.60 -20.27
C GLN A 19 8.23 19.09 -20.10
N ARG A 20 7.65 18.30 -21.00
CA ARG A 20 7.77 16.83 -20.98
C ARG A 20 9.20 16.38 -21.25
N GLU A 21 9.85 16.99 -22.24
CA GLU A 21 11.25 16.70 -22.57
C GLU A 21 12.18 17.08 -21.40
N ALA A 22 11.99 18.23 -20.78
CA ALA A 22 12.75 18.67 -19.60
C ALA A 22 12.55 17.73 -18.40
N LEU A 23 11.31 17.28 -18.13
CA LEU A 23 11.03 16.30 -17.08
C LEU A 23 11.65 14.93 -17.38
N GLY A 24 11.65 14.50 -18.66
CA GLY A 24 12.32 13.28 -19.10
C GLY A 24 13.84 13.36 -18.96
N ALA A 25 14.44 14.52 -19.24
CA ALA A 25 15.88 14.75 -19.10
C ALA A 25 16.37 14.70 -17.64
N LEU A 26 15.49 14.95 -16.67
CA LEU A 26 15.78 14.77 -15.25
C LEU A 26 15.91 13.29 -14.84
N GLY A 27 15.66 12.35 -15.76
CA GLY A 27 15.76 10.91 -15.50
C GLY A 27 14.75 10.42 -14.47
N LEU A 28 13.71 11.20 -14.20
CA LEU A 28 12.65 10.81 -13.29
C LEU A 28 11.86 9.69 -13.98
N PRO A 29 11.66 8.54 -13.33
CA PRO A 29 10.81 7.50 -13.89
C PRO A 29 9.44 8.11 -14.15
N GLU A 30 8.93 7.92 -15.37
CA GLU A 30 7.60 8.35 -15.76
C GLU A 30 6.63 7.80 -14.73
N ARG A 31 6.11 8.67 -13.87
CA ARG A 31 5.19 8.23 -12.82
C ARG A 31 3.95 7.82 -13.58
N LEU A 32 3.72 6.51 -13.65
CA LEU A 32 2.43 5.95 -14.03
C LEU A 32 1.37 6.80 -13.33
N PRO A 33 0.34 7.29 -14.06
CA PRO A 33 -0.77 7.97 -13.41
C PRO A 33 -1.18 7.01 -12.31
N LYS A 34 -1.09 7.47 -11.05
CA LYS A 34 -1.65 6.69 -9.95
C LYS A 34 -3.09 6.52 -10.38
N GLU A 35 -3.45 5.30 -10.80
CA GLU A 35 -4.83 4.87 -10.83
C GLU A 35 -5.42 5.46 -9.57
N SER A 36 -6.48 6.25 -9.73
CA SER A 36 -7.23 6.73 -8.60
C SER A 36 -7.64 5.48 -7.85
N GLN A 37 -6.83 5.08 -6.87
CA GLN A 37 -7.22 4.17 -5.85
C GLN A 37 -8.35 4.95 -5.20
N GLU A 38 -9.58 4.62 -5.63
CA GLU A 38 -10.75 4.90 -4.83
C GLU A 38 -10.33 4.59 -3.40
N PRO A 39 -10.54 5.52 -2.45
CA PRO A 39 -10.21 5.24 -1.08
C PRO A 39 -10.95 3.95 -0.75
N SER A 40 -10.19 2.87 -0.60
CA SER A 40 -10.79 1.59 -0.27
C SER A 40 -11.56 1.89 1.00
N LYS A 41 -12.88 1.66 0.97
CA LYS A 41 -13.75 1.81 2.14
C LYS A 41 -13.39 0.68 3.12
N ALA A 42 -12.14 0.66 3.56
CA ALA A 42 -11.61 -0.16 4.63
C ALA A 42 -12.19 0.42 5.92
N THR A 43 -13.47 0.12 6.15
CA THR A 43 -14.09 0.34 7.44
C THR A 43 -13.37 -0.55 8.46
N PRO A 44 -13.27 -0.14 9.74
CA PRO A 44 -12.63 -0.96 10.77
C PRO A 44 -13.29 -2.33 10.96
N PHE A 45 -14.50 -2.51 10.44
CA PHE A 45 -15.27 -3.77 10.50
C PHE A 45 -15.08 -4.66 9.27
N SER A 46 -14.35 -4.21 8.25
CA SER A 46 -14.10 -4.98 7.03
C SER A 46 -13.42 -6.34 7.31
N ALA A 47 -12.55 -6.39 8.32
CA ALA A 47 -11.92 -7.63 8.81
C ALA A 47 -12.89 -8.59 9.52
N LEU A 48 -14.05 -8.11 10.02
CA LEU A 48 -15.05 -8.95 10.67
C LEU A 48 -15.94 -9.73 9.69
N VAL A 49 -15.96 -9.31 8.42
CA VAL A 49 -16.71 -9.99 7.34
C VAL A 49 -15.91 -11.17 6.76
N SER A 50 -14.64 -11.33 7.15
CA SER A 50 -13.85 -12.53 6.86
C SER A 50 -14.55 -13.75 7.45
N THR A 51 -15.25 -14.52 6.60
CA THR A 51 -15.86 -15.76 7.02
C THR A 51 -14.75 -16.71 7.51
N PRO A 52 -14.77 -17.14 8.79
CA PRO A 52 -13.73 -18.00 9.30
C PRO A 52 -13.74 -19.32 8.51
N SER A 53 -12.59 -19.69 7.95
CA SER A 53 -12.45 -20.88 7.13
C SER A 53 -12.82 -22.15 7.92
N ARG A 54 -13.95 -22.78 7.56
CA ARG A 54 -14.40 -24.05 8.16
C ARG A 54 -13.35 -25.17 8.00
N ARG A 55 -12.48 -25.10 7.00
CA ARG A 55 -11.48 -26.15 6.69
C ARG A 55 -10.32 -26.22 7.70
N LYS A 56 -10.09 -25.21 8.55
CA LYS A 56 -8.94 -25.18 9.48
C LYS A 56 -9.27 -25.54 10.94
N ARG A 57 -10.52 -25.90 11.27
CA ARG A 57 -10.85 -26.37 12.62
C ARG A 57 -10.51 -27.86 12.73
N GLN A 58 -9.32 -28.19 13.23
CA GLN A 58 -9.07 -29.54 13.74
C GLN A 58 -9.67 -29.68 15.14
N PRO A 59 -10.32 -30.81 15.48
CA PRO A 59 -10.76 -31.07 16.84
C PRO A 59 -9.53 -31.19 17.75
N LEU A 60 -9.51 -30.39 18.83
CA LEU A 60 -8.48 -30.48 19.86
C LEU A 60 -8.72 -31.77 20.67
N THR A 61 -7.90 -32.80 20.43
CA THR A 61 -7.90 -34.02 21.24
C THR A 61 -7.01 -33.81 22.47
N VAL A 62 -7.63 -33.51 23.61
CA VAL A 62 -6.92 -33.41 24.89
C VAL A 62 -6.61 -34.84 25.36
N ARG A 63 -5.34 -35.25 25.28
CA ARG A 63 -4.89 -36.48 25.94
C ARG A 63 -4.73 -36.21 27.44
N ALA A 64 -5.60 -36.80 28.25
CA ALA A 64 -5.42 -36.83 29.69
C ALA A 64 -4.18 -37.69 30.02
N VAL A 65 -3.10 -37.05 30.46
CA VAL A 65 -1.95 -37.73 31.04
C VAL A 65 -2.38 -38.18 32.44
N ARG A 66 -2.54 -39.49 32.64
CA ARG A 66 -2.73 -40.05 33.99
C ARG A 66 -1.44 -39.81 34.77
N SER A 67 -1.55 -39.13 35.91
CA SER A 67 -0.47 -39.01 36.90
C SER A 67 -0.07 -40.41 37.38
N PRO A 68 1.24 -40.67 37.59
CA PRO A 68 1.63 -41.86 38.34
C PRO A 68 1.15 -41.66 39.78
N GLU A 69 0.33 -42.58 40.27
CA GLU A 69 0.09 -42.74 41.70
C GLU A 69 1.44 -42.89 42.39
N ALA A 70 1.71 -41.98 43.32
CA ALA A 70 2.88 -42.05 44.17
C ALA A 70 2.51 -42.78 45.46
N SER A 71 3.10 -43.98 45.57
CA SER A 71 3.39 -44.77 46.78
C SER A 71 2.27 -45.50 47.51
#